data_AF-A0A2J0MX97-F1
#
_entry.id   AF-A0A2J0MX97-F1
#
_cell.length_a   1.000
_cell.length_b   1.000
_cell.length_c   1.000
_cell.angle_alpha   90.00
_cell.angle_beta   90.00
_cell.angle_gamma   90.00
#
_symmetry.space_group_name_H-M   'P 1'
#
loop_
_entity.id
_entity.type
_entity.pdbx_description
1 polymer ?
#
loop_
_entity_poly.entity_id
_entity_poly.type
_entity_poly.pdbx_seq_one_letter_code
_entity_poly.pdbx_strand_id
1 'polypeptide(L)'
;MINARKFILYLIRWQLSTPILWLAVKNLGVGIWSTVIANLIGGAIFFWVDRFIFTSHALEVWHFKEKGKCDICGKEESLWRLVKAPNYDKRDSSPIFLCMKCSKQKTDELRSSGLKIRGKSK
;
A
#
# COMPACT_ATOMS: atom_id res chain seq x y z
N MET A 1 7.10 17.82 -5.42
CA MET A 1 6.55 18.77 -4.41
C MET A 1 6.33 18.04 -3.09
N ILE A 2 7.00 18.50 -2.03
CA ILE A 2 6.76 18.06 -0.66
C ILE A 2 5.29 18.34 -0.36
N ASN A 3 4.49 17.31 -0.14
CA ASN A 3 3.07 17.46 0.11
C ASN A 3 2.93 17.79 1.61
N ALA A 4 3.31 19.01 2.00
CA ALA A 4 3.42 19.45 3.40
C ALA A 4 2.13 19.17 4.20
N ARG A 5 0.97 19.27 3.53
CA ARG A 5 -0.34 18.88 4.10
C ARG A 5 -0.39 17.41 4.54
N LYS A 6 0.12 16.49 3.73
CA LYS A 6 0.17 15.05 4.08
C LYS A 6 1.17 14.78 5.21
N PHE A 7 2.27 15.52 5.26
CA PHE A 7 3.24 15.41 6.34
C PHE A 7 2.67 15.90 7.67
N ILE A 8 2.03 17.07 7.69
CA ILE A 8 1.38 17.62 8.88
C ILE A 8 0.28 16.68 9.39
N LEU A 9 -0.58 16.15 8.50
CA LEU A 9 -1.61 15.18 8.88
C LEU A 9 -1.00 13.87 9.42
N TYR A 10 0.10 13.41 8.84
CA TYR A 10 0.84 12.25 9.32
C TYR A 10 1.39 12.49 10.73
N LEU A 11 2.00 13.65 10.98
CA LEU A 11 2.51 14.02 12.30
C LEU A 11 1.38 14.17 13.33
N ILE A 12 0.25 14.78 12.97
CA ILE A 12 -0.91 14.88 13.88
C ILE A 12 -1.42 13.49 14.24
N ARG A 13 -1.61 12.61 13.25
CA ARG A 13 -1.98 11.20 13.50
C ARG A 13 -0.98 10.50 14.41
N TRP A 14 0.30 10.77 14.21
CA TRP A 14 1.38 10.20 15.02
C TRP A 14 1.36 10.73 16.47
N GLN A 15 1.04 12.02 16.68
CA GLN A 15 0.85 12.61 17.99
C GLN A 15 -0.40 12.09 18.72
N LEU A 16 -1.42 11.61 18.01
CA LEU A 16 -2.56 10.93 18.62
C LEU A 16 -2.16 9.59 19.29
N SER A 17 -0.98 9.04 18.99
CA SER A 17 -0.41 7.88 19.70
C SER A 17 0.34 8.25 20.99
N THR A 18 0.61 9.54 21.21
CA THR A 18 1.33 10.05 22.40
C THR A 18 0.66 9.69 23.74
N PRO A 19 -0.67 9.68 23.92
CA PRO A 19 -1.30 9.30 25.18
C PRO A 19 -0.98 7.85 25.60
N ILE A 20 -0.91 6.94 24.62
CA ILE A 20 -0.59 5.52 24.83
C ILE A 20 0.88 5.37 25.20
N LEU A 21 1.76 6.05 24.45
CA LEU A 21 3.20 6.03 24.71
C LEU A 21 3.54 6.68 26.05
N TRP A 22 2.86 7.76 26.41
CA TRP A 22 3.04 8.45 27.69
C TRP A 22 2.66 7.55 28.86
N LEU A 23 1.58 6.78 28.76
CA LEU A 23 1.21 5.83 29.82
C LEU A 23 2.33 4.80 30.08
N ALA A 24 2.94 4.26 29.02
CA ALA A 24 4.06 3.33 29.13
C ALA A 24 5.33 3.99 29.70
N VAL A 25 5.64 5.20 29.24
CA VAL A 25 6.87 5.94 29.56
C VAL A 25 6.79 6.64 30.93
N LYS A 26 5.57 6.98 31.39
CA LYS A 26 5.30 7.45 32.76
C LYS A 26 5.58 6.36 33.79
N ASN A 27 5.22 5.10 33.50
CA ASN A 27 5.56 3.97 34.37
C ASN A 27 7.07 3.73 34.48
N LEU A 28 7.86 4.32 33.57
CA LEU A 28 9.33 4.31 33.56
C LEU A 28 9.95 5.60 34.15
N GLY A 29 9.13 6.52 34.69
CA GLY A 29 9.59 7.73 35.36
C GLY A 29 9.93 8.92 34.45
N VAL A 30 9.53 8.88 33.19
CA VAL A 30 9.90 9.90 32.20
C VAL A 30 8.78 10.93 31.99
N GLY A 31 9.15 12.21 31.88
CA GLY A 31 8.21 13.33 31.74
C GLY A 31 7.48 13.40 30.40
N ILE A 32 6.32 14.04 30.40
CA ILE A 32 5.43 14.13 29.21
C ILE A 32 6.08 14.80 28.00
N TRP A 33 6.93 15.81 28.23
CA TRP A 33 7.64 16.53 27.18
C TRP A 33 8.66 15.67 26.46
N SER A 34 9.35 14.78 27.19
CA SER A 34 10.30 13.83 26.59
C SER A 34 9.58 12.86 25.66
N THR A 35 8.38 12.40 26.02
CA THR A 35 7.53 11.56 25.16
C THR A 35 7.08 12.31 23.90
N VAL A 36 6.65 13.57 24.02
CA VAL A 36 6.23 14.39 22.88
C VAL A 36 7.39 14.60 21.89
N ILE A 37 8.57 14.96 22.39
CA ILE A 37 9.76 15.19 21.55
C ILE A 37 10.20 13.89 20.87
N ALA A 38 10.28 12.79 21.61
CA ALA A 38 10.60 11.49 21.04
C ALA A 38 9.62 11.08 19.94
N ASN A 39 8.32 11.34 20.14
CA ASN A 39 7.28 11.01 19.17
C ASN A 39 7.30 11.93 17.94
N LEU A 40 7.70 13.21 18.09
CA LEU A 40 7.93 14.13 16.97
C LEU A 40 9.12 13.70 16.11
N ILE A 41 10.26 13.37 16.75
CA ILE A 41 11.46 12.89 16.06
C ILE A 41 11.17 11.56 15.36
N GLY A 42 10.52 10.62 16.06
CA GLY A 42 10.08 9.35 15.49
C GLY A 42 9.17 9.56 14.28
N GLY A 43 8.12 10.37 14.41
CA GLY A 43 7.22 10.66 13.29
C GLY A 43 7.90 11.34 12.10
N ALA A 44 8.88 12.22 12.35
CA ALA A 44 9.65 12.86 11.28
C ALA A 44 10.52 11.86 10.50
N ILE A 45 11.20 10.94 11.19
CA ILE A 45 12.03 9.90 10.54
C ILE A 45 11.15 8.87 9.82
N PHE A 46 10.15 8.32 10.52
CA PHE A 46 9.27 7.28 9.98
C PHE A 46 8.45 7.77 8.79
N PHE A 47 8.08 9.05 8.71
CA PHE A 47 7.41 9.57 7.52
C PHE A 47 8.22 9.35 6.24
N TRP A 48 9.53 9.55 6.28
CA TRP A 48 10.39 9.33 5.12
C TRP A 48 10.59 7.85 4.84
N VAL A 49 10.71 7.03 5.87
CA VAL A 49 10.83 5.56 5.75
C VAL A 49 9.57 4.97 5.16
N ASP A 50 8.39 5.27 5.71
CA ASP A 50 7.10 4.83 5.22
C ASP A 50 6.87 5.34 3.80
N ARG A 51 7.16 6.62 3.54
CA ARG A 51 7.07 7.17 2.19
C ARG A 51 7.98 6.41 1.23
N PHE A 52 9.21 6.09 1.61
CA PHE A 52 10.11 5.31 0.76
C PHE A 52 9.56 3.91 0.49
N ILE A 53 9.10 3.20 1.52
CA ILE A 53 8.52 1.86 1.40
C ILE A 53 7.27 1.88 0.51
N PHE A 54 6.30 2.75 0.78
CA PHE A 54 5.00 2.78 0.10
C PHE A 54 5.00 3.55 -1.24
N THR A 55 5.92 4.49 -1.45
CA THR A 55 6.09 5.19 -2.74
C THR A 55 7.03 4.46 -3.67
N SER A 56 7.82 3.49 -3.17
CA SER A 56 8.60 2.64 -4.07
C SER A 56 7.67 2.00 -5.10
N HIS A 57 7.97 2.23 -6.38
CA HIS A 57 7.23 1.68 -7.53
C HIS A 57 7.31 0.15 -7.62
N ALA A 58 7.87 -0.52 -6.62
CA ALA A 58 8.02 -1.96 -6.52
C ALA A 58 6.76 -2.67 -5.99
N LEU A 59 5.75 -1.92 -5.51
CA LEU A 59 4.54 -2.52 -4.95
C LEU A 59 3.52 -2.86 -6.03
N GLU A 60 3.31 -4.16 -6.21
CA GLU A 60 2.22 -4.71 -6.98
C GLU A 60 0.93 -4.70 -6.16
N VAL A 61 -0.14 -4.12 -6.70
CA VAL A 61 -1.45 -4.06 -6.06
C VAL A 61 -2.42 -4.89 -6.88
N TRP A 62 -2.98 -5.90 -6.22
CA TRP A 62 -3.99 -6.80 -6.76
C TRP A 62 -5.29 -6.64 -5.98
N HIS A 63 -6.40 -6.49 -6.70
CA HIS A 63 -7.73 -6.61 -6.11
C HIS A 63 -8.24 -8.04 -6.30
N PHE A 64 -8.82 -8.59 -5.24
CA PHE A 64 -9.42 -9.91 -5.23
C PHE A 64 -10.93 -9.79 -5.07
N LYS A 65 -11.68 -10.65 -5.76
CA LYS A 65 -13.13 -10.80 -5.64
C LYS A 65 -13.46 -12.29 -5.55
N GLU A 66 -14.06 -12.70 -4.44
CA GLU A 66 -14.23 -14.12 -4.11
C GLU A 66 -15.16 -14.88 -5.06
N LYS A 67 -16.28 -14.26 -5.47
CA LYS A 67 -17.19 -14.80 -6.47
C LYS A 67 -17.59 -13.71 -7.46
N GLY A 68 -17.50 -14.03 -8.74
CA GLY A 68 -17.99 -13.18 -9.82
C GLY A 68 -17.77 -13.82 -11.18
N LYS A 69 -18.29 -13.16 -12.21
CA LYS A 69 -18.14 -13.56 -13.60
C LYS A 69 -16.90 -12.91 -14.22
N CYS A 70 -16.02 -13.70 -14.84
CA CYS A 70 -14.87 -13.19 -15.57
C CYS A 70 -15.30 -12.34 -16.77
N ASP A 71 -14.71 -11.16 -16.93
CA ASP A 71 -15.06 -10.23 -18.03
C ASP A 71 -14.64 -10.73 -19.42
N ILE A 72 -13.71 -11.71 -19.50
CA ILE A 72 -13.23 -12.28 -20.77
C ILE A 72 -13.95 -13.59 -21.11
N CYS A 73 -13.88 -14.59 -20.22
CA CYS A 73 -14.40 -15.93 -20.51
C CYS A 73 -15.78 -16.21 -19.94
N GLY A 74 -16.34 -15.30 -19.13
CA GLY A 74 -17.67 -15.47 -18.55
C GLY A 74 -17.78 -16.53 -17.45
N LYS A 75 -16.68 -17.15 -17.03
CA LYS A 75 -16.68 -18.18 -15.98
C LYS A 75 -16.89 -17.57 -14.60
N GLU A 76 -17.69 -18.24 -13.77
CA GLU A 76 -17.88 -17.88 -12.37
C GLU A 76 -16.83 -18.54 -11.48
N GLU A 77 -15.91 -17.73 -10.96
CA GLU A 77 -14.87 -18.17 -10.03
C GLU A 77 -14.33 -16.97 -9.24
N SER A 78 -13.28 -17.19 -8.46
CA SER A 78 -12.54 -16.12 -7.82
C SER A 78 -11.81 -15.27 -8.86
N LEU A 79 -12.04 -13.97 -8.84
CA LEU A 79 -11.50 -13.04 -9.83
C LEU A 79 -10.40 -12.17 -9.23
N TRP A 80 -9.49 -11.78 -10.12
CA TRP A 80 -8.31 -10.98 -9.79
C TRP A 80 -8.21 -9.82 -10.76
N ARG A 81 -7.81 -8.65 -10.24
CA ARG A 81 -7.50 -7.47 -11.04
C ARG A 81 -6.13 -6.95 -10.64
N LEU A 82 -5.21 -6.88 -11.61
CA LEU A 82 -3.97 -6.13 -11.45
C LEU A 82 -4.27 -4.64 -11.57
N VAL A 83 -4.04 -3.91 -10.49
CA VAL A 83 -4.34 -2.47 -10.39
C VAL A 83 -3.09 -1.64 -10.60
N LYS A 84 -1.97 -2.07 -10.00
CA LYS A 84 -0.70 -1.37 -10.07
C LYS A 84 0.45 -2.36 -10.12
N ALA A 85 1.44 -2.08 -10.95
CA ALA A 85 2.73 -2.77 -11.02
C ALA A 85 3.82 -1.75 -11.44
N PRO A 86 5.11 -2.10 -11.35
CA PRO A 86 6.17 -1.24 -11.86
C PRO A 86 5.92 -0.85 -13.32
N ASN A 87 5.84 0.45 -13.61
CA ASN A 87 5.52 0.99 -14.94
C ASN A 87 4.12 0.59 -15.50
N TYR A 88 3.18 0.24 -14.61
CA TYR A 88 1.79 -0.09 -14.97
C TYR A 88 0.83 0.48 -13.90
N ASP A 89 -0.05 1.39 -14.30
CA ASP A 89 -1.04 1.99 -13.41
C ASP A 89 -2.42 2.00 -14.05
N LYS A 90 -3.35 1.24 -13.48
CA LYS A 90 -4.74 1.11 -13.93
C LYS A 90 -5.72 1.36 -12.79
N ARG A 91 -5.38 2.28 -11.88
CA ARG A 91 -6.27 2.72 -10.80
C ARG A 91 -7.52 3.42 -11.32
N ASP A 92 -7.35 4.30 -12.30
CA ASP A 92 -8.43 5.13 -12.86
C ASP A 92 -9.16 4.48 -14.05
N SER A 93 -8.67 3.32 -14.53
CA SER A 93 -9.32 2.63 -15.65
C SER A 93 -10.54 1.83 -15.20
N SER A 94 -11.41 1.50 -16.15
CA SER A 94 -12.53 0.59 -15.93
C SER A 94 -12.07 -0.72 -15.25
N PRO A 95 -12.79 -1.18 -14.22
CA PRO A 95 -12.44 -2.40 -13.49
C PRO A 95 -12.61 -3.62 -14.39
N ILE A 96 -11.52 -4.33 -14.66
CA ILE A 96 -11.53 -5.60 -15.37
C ILE A 96 -11.07 -6.69 -14.40
N PHE A 97 -11.98 -7.60 -14.07
CA PHE A 97 -11.77 -8.73 -13.17
C PHE A 97 -11.68 -10.02 -13.98
N LEU A 98 -10.56 -10.72 -13.82
CA LEU A 98 -10.24 -11.90 -14.62
C LEU A 98 -10.19 -13.14 -13.74
N CYS A 99 -10.66 -14.27 -14.27
CA CYS A 99 -10.42 -15.59 -13.70
C CYS A 99 -8.92 -15.90 -13.63
N MET A 100 -8.52 -16.93 -12.89
CA MET A 100 -7.10 -17.28 -12.75
C MET A 100 -6.41 -17.56 -14.09
N LYS A 101 -7.11 -18.21 -15.05
CA LYS A 101 -6.57 -18.52 -16.37
C LYS A 101 -6.32 -17.26 -17.22
N CYS A 102 -7.34 -16.41 -17.37
CA CYS A 102 -7.24 -15.17 -18.15
C CYS A 102 -6.31 -14.15 -17.48
N SER A 103 -6.31 -14.11 -16.14
CA SER A 103 -5.38 -13.27 -15.39
C SER A 103 -3.94 -13.67 -15.71
N LYS A 104 -3.61 -14.97 -15.63
CA LYS A 104 -2.27 -15.50 -15.96
C LYS A 104 -1.83 -15.11 -17.36
N GLN A 105 -2.63 -15.39 -18.39
CA GLN A 105 -2.34 -15.03 -19.79
C GLN A 105 -1.99 -13.54 -19.94
N LYS A 106 -2.82 -12.66 -19.38
CA LYS A 106 -2.58 -11.22 -19.39
C LYS A 106 -1.31 -10.83 -18.65
N THR A 107 -1.00 -11.42 -17.50
CA THR A 107 0.28 -11.15 -16.82
C THR A 107 1.47 -11.60 -17.64
N ASP A 108 1.38 -12.74 -18.32
CA ASP A 108 2.46 -13.26 -19.16
C ASP A 108 2.72 -12.33 -20.37
N GLU A 109 1.67 -11.80 -21.00
CA GLU A 109 1.76 -10.76 -22.04
C GLU A 109 2.38 -9.46 -21.52
N LEU A 110 2.01 -9.04 -20.31
CA LEU A 110 2.59 -7.84 -19.70
C LEU A 110 4.09 -8.06 -19.38
N ARG A 111 4.49 -9.26 -18.99
CA ARG A 111 5.91 -9.61 -18.77
C ARG A 111 6.69 -9.64 -20.08
N SER A 112 6.14 -10.16 -21.16
CA SER A 112 6.80 -10.13 -22.48
C SER A 112 6.97 -8.70 -23.01
N SER A 113 6.06 -7.80 -22.62
CA SER A 113 6.14 -6.36 -22.90
C SER A 113 7.17 -5.61 -22.01
N GLY A 114 7.92 -6.31 -21.15
CA GLY A 114 8.98 -5.74 -20.32
C GLY A 114 8.53 -5.26 -18.93
N LEU A 115 7.27 -5.49 -18.53
CA LEU A 115 6.79 -5.13 -17.19
C LEU A 115 7.24 -6.17 -16.16
N LYS A 116 7.86 -5.71 -15.07
CA LYS A 116 8.30 -6.56 -13.97
C LYS A 116 7.12 -6.87 -13.05
N ILE A 117 6.47 -8.02 -13.24
CA ILE A 117 5.35 -8.49 -12.41
C ILE A 117 5.74 -9.81 -11.74
N ARG A 118 5.73 -9.84 -10.40
CA ARG A 118 6.14 -10.94 -9.53
C ARG A 118 4.98 -11.88 -9.18
N GLY A 119 3.73 -11.40 -9.08
CA GLY A 119 2.53 -12.23 -8.82
C GLY A 119 1.86 -12.79 -10.08
N LYS A 120 0.79 -13.59 -9.98
CA LYS A 120 0.84 -15.04 -9.67
C LYS A 120 0.94 -15.83 -10.98
N SER A 121 2.15 -16.17 -11.40
CA SER A 121 2.41 -17.28 -12.32
C SER A 121 2.83 -18.49 -11.48
N LYS A 122 1.86 -19.15 -10.84
CA LYS A 122 1.91 -20.56 -10.47
C LYS A 122 0.47 -21.02 -10.24
#